data_AF-A0A9E0HAL5-F1
#
_entry.id   AF-A0A9E0HAL5-F1
#
_cell.length_a   1.000
_cell.length_b   1.000
_cell.length_c   1.000
_cell.angle_alpha   90.00
_cell.angle_beta   90.00
_cell.angle_gamma   90.00
#
_symmetry.space_group_name_H-M   'P 1'
#
loop_
_entity.id
_entity.type
_entity.pdbx_description
1 polymer ?
#
loop_
_entity_poly.entity_id
_entity_poly.type
_entity_poly.pdbx_seq_one_letter_code
_entity_poly.pdbx_strand_id
1 'polypeptide(L)'
;MTKKPAAPERSKKPDEPLMTLAELSAYLHLDEKTIYKLASTGKLPSVGGERSWQFRKKDVDVWLERELLGDEENFTDIPDGMKLPLEDLLPDSAIIIDLKARTSVAVIEELAARAYANGWLTDKPWFVGQVVERESLASTAMEGGVAFLHTRAKDKGKIARPFLVCGRSWEGIPFGAPDGRNTFLFFLMGLKYDKLHLPILGRLARAMRNPQTIAKLRAMSSPDKLRALLLREDELARTGMLPEPPPASEFKPRLDKTLRLRAIRRLGAAQQAEAAAAAAPKKKSRAKSVKKV
;
A
#
# COMPACT_ATOMS: atom_id res chain seq x y z
N MET A 1 0.58 2.35 69.23
CA MET A 1 0.53 1.12 68.40
C MET A 1 -0.56 1.31 67.35
N THR A 2 -0.22 1.73 66.15
CA THR A 2 -1.17 1.88 65.03
C THR A 2 -0.53 1.32 63.76
N LYS A 3 -1.33 0.51 63.06
CA LYS A 3 -0.94 -0.54 62.13
C LYS A 3 -0.27 -0.04 60.83
N LYS A 4 0.73 -0.80 60.39
CA LYS A 4 1.35 -0.76 59.05
C LYS A 4 0.35 -1.22 57.99
N PRO A 5 0.19 -0.54 56.83
CA PRO A 5 -0.71 -1.00 55.78
C PRO A 5 -0.13 -2.21 55.05
N ALA A 6 -1.02 -3.16 54.74
CA ALA A 6 -0.74 -4.43 54.10
C ALA A 6 -0.31 -4.28 52.63
N ALA A 7 0.61 -5.14 52.18
CA ALA A 7 1.04 -5.23 50.79
C ALA A 7 -0.09 -5.79 49.91
N PRO A 8 -0.26 -5.33 48.66
CA PRO A 8 -1.34 -5.81 47.80
C PRO A 8 -1.06 -7.25 47.33
N GLU A 9 -2.09 -8.09 47.47
CA GLU A 9 -2.15 -9.48 47.05
C GLU A 9 -1.88 -9.65 45.55
N ARG A 10 -1.04 -10.64 45.21
CA ARG A 10 -0.84 -11.08 43.82
C ARG A 10 -2.06 -11.86 43.35
N SER A 11 -2.96 -11.21 42.60
CA SER A 11 -4.08 -11.89 41.95
C SER A 11 -3.58 -12.80 40.82
N LYS A 12 -3.77 -14.13 40.98
CA LYS A 12 -3.62 -15.12 39.91
C LYS A 12 -4.81 -15.01 38.96
N LYS A 13 -4.56 -14.68 37.68
CA LYS A 13 -5.53 -14.73 36.57
C LYS A 13 -5.18 -15.90 35.63
N PRO A 14 -6.18 -16.48 34.92
CA PRO A 14 -6.10 -17.82 34.31
C PRO A 14 -5.06 -17.91 33.18
N ASP A 15 -4.52 -19.12 32.99
CA ASP A 15 -3.37 -19.43 32.13
C ASP A 15 -3.61 -19.04 30.66
N GLU A 16 -3.07 -17.89 30.26
CA GLU A 16 -2.93 -17.51 28.86
C GLU A 16 -1.78 -18.33 28.23
N PRO A 17 -1.89 -18.71 26.94
CA PRO A 17 -0.88 -19.54 26.28
C PRO A 17 0.48 -18.84 26.29
N LEU A 18 1.43 -19.47 26.97
CA LEU A 18 2.83 -19.08 27.05
C LEU A 18 3.57 -19.78 25.92
N MET A 19 4.28 -19.00 25.09
CA MET A 19 5.12 -19.52 24.02
C MET A 19 6.53 -19.80 24.54
N THR A 20 7.13 -20.88 24.05
CA THR A 20 8.56 -21.16 24.18
C THR A 20 9.38 -20.27 23.26
N LEU A 21 10.70 -20.30 23.43
CA LEU A 21 11.63 -19.56 22.57
C LEU A 21 11.51 -19.97 21.09
N ALA A 22 11.35 -21.27 20.80
CA ALA A 22 11.17 -21.79 19.45
C ALA A 22 9.81 -21.36 18.84
N GLU A 23 8.74 -21.41 19.62
CA GLU A 23 7.42 -20.93 19.17
C GLU A 23 7.40 -19.43 18.92
N LEU A 24 8.10 -18.65 19.76
CA LEU A 24 8.25 -17.21 19.54
C LEU A 24 9.11 -16.91 18.31
N SER A 25 10.15 -17.72 18.06
CA SER A 25 10.96 -17.64 16.83
C SER A 25 10.12 -17.83 15.58
N ALA A 26 9.26 -18.85 15.58
CA ALA A 26 8.31 -19.06 14.50
C ALA A 26 7.28 -17.92 14.39
N TYR A 27 6.83 -17.38 15.52
CA TYR A 27 5.83 -16.31 15.55
C TYR A 27 6.36 -14.96 15.02
N LEU A 28 7.57 -14.58 15.43
CA LEU A 28 8.21 -13.31 15.01
C LEU A 28 9.04 -13.46 13.73
N HIS A 29 9.22 -14.68 13.23
CA HIS A 29 10.14 -15.02 12.14
C HIS A 29 11.59 -14.52 12.38
N LEU A 30 12.07 -14.64 13.62
CA LEU A 30 13.42 -14.23 14.04
C LEU A 30 14.25 -15.43 14.50
N ASP A 31 15.56 -15.38 14.28
CA ASP A 31 16.48 -16.40 14.81
C ASP A 31 16.38 -16.52 16.34
N GLU A 32 16.39 -17.75 16.84
CA GLU A 32 16.37 -18.06 18.27
C GLU A 32 17.45 -17.31 19.07
N LYS A 33 18.64 -17.13 18.48
CA LYS A 33 19.75 -16.36 19.08
C LYS A 33 19.38 -14.88 19.32
N THR A 34 18.62 -14.29 18.40
CA THR A 34 18.17 -12.90 18.49
C THR A 34 17.12 -12.75 19.58
N ILE A 35 16.17 -13.69 19.64
CA ILE A 35 15.15 -13.72 20.71
C ILE A 35 15.80 -13.91 22.06
N TYR A 36 16.75 -14.84 22.17
CA TYR A 36 17.52 -15.04 23.41
C TYR A 36 18.20 -13.75 23.85
N LYS A 37 18.90 -13.06 22.95
CA LYS A 37 19.58 -11.80 23.24
C LYS A 37 18.61 -10.70 23.70
N LEU A 38 17.43 -10.61 23.07
CA LEU A 38 16.42 -9.61 23.45
C LEU A 38 15.80 -9.92 24.81
N ALA A 39 15.55 -11.19 25.12
CA ALA A 39 15.07 -11.62 26.43
C ALA A 39 16.14 -11.41 27.52
N SER A 40 17.38 -11.81 27.27
CA SER A 40 18.49 -11.71 28.24
C SER A 40 18.90 -10.27 28.55
N THR A 41 18.60 -9.33 27.65
CA THR A 41 18.85 -7.89 27.85
C THR A 41 17.64 -7.15 28.43
N GLY A 42 16.56 -7.87 28.78
CA GLY A 42 15.33 -7.30 29.32
C GLY A 42 14.54 -6.46 28.32
N LYS A 43 14.90 -6.52 27.03
CA LYS A 43 14.26 -5.73 25.96
C LYS A 43 12.98 -6.35 25.46
N LEU A 44 12.83 -7.67 25.53
CA LEU A 44 11.63 -8.41 25.13
C LEU A 44 10.87 -8.88 26.37
N PRO A 45 9.56 -8.59 26.50
CA PRO A 45 8.76 -9.02 27.64
C PRO A 45 8.72 -10.54 27.69
N SER A 46 9.07 -11.09 28.85
CA SER A 46 9.17 -12.52 29.08
C SER A 46 8.73 -12.87 30.49
N VAL A 47 8.32 -14.12 30.65
CA VAL A 47 7.86 -14.74 31.88
C VAL A 47 8.81 -15.90 32.18
N GLY A 48 9.38 -15.94 33.39
CA GLY A 48 10.44 -16.89 33.73
C GLY A 48 11.83 -16.41 33.28
N GLY A 49 12.88 -16.90 33.96
CA GLY A 49 14.27 -16.44 33.76
C GLY A 49 15.35 -17.49 34.10
N GLU A 50 16.53 -17.26 33.53
CA GLU A 50 17.81 -18.02 33.51
C GLU A 50 17.80 -19.47 32.99
N ARG A 51 16.75 -20.28 33.21
CA ARG A 51 16.72 -21.69 32.75
C ARG A 51 15.62 -22.02 31.75
N SER A 52 14.53 -21.26 31.72
CA SER A 52 13.43 -21.44 30.78
C SER A 52 12.74 -20.11 30.52
N TRP A 53 12.77 -19.67 29.26
CA TRP A 53 12.11 -18.45 28.81
C TRP A 53 10.73 -18.78 28.26
N GLN A 54 9.71 -18.08 28.76
CA GLN A 54 8.35 -18.15 28.26
C GLN A 54 7.86 -16.77 27.88
N PHE A 55 6.98 -16.69 26.88
CA PHE A 55 6.56 -15.42 26.30
C PHE A 55 5.04 -15.38 26.20
N ARG A 56 4.44 -14.42 26.90
CA ARG A 56 2.99 -14.20 26.81
C ARG A 56 2.71 -13.46 25.51
N LYS A 57 1.98 -14.09 24.59
CA LYS A 57 1.73 -13.55 23.24
C LYS A 57 1.24 -12.11 23.26
N LYS A 58 0.28 -11.80 24.13
CA LYS A 58 -0.27 -10.44 24.28
C LYS A 58 0.79 -9.40 24.67
N ASP A 59 1.69 -9.74 25.57
CA ASP A 59 2.74 -8.82 26.01
C ASP A 59 3.77 -8.61 24.90
N VAL A 60 4.11 -9.67 24.18
CA VAL A 60 4.93 -9.60 22.97
C VAL A 60 4.27 -8.74 21.90
N ASP A 61 2.96 -8.89 21.67
CA ASP A 61 2.21 -8.10 20.70
C ASP A 61 2.21 -6.61 21.10
N VAL A 62 1.91 -6.30 22.37
CA VAL A 62 1.95 -4.92 22.89
C VAL A 62 3.36 -4.34 22.83
N TRP A 63 4.38 -5.14 23.11
CA TRP A 63 5.77 -4.72 23.00
C TRP A 63 6.18 -4.51 21.55
N LEU A 64 5.76 -5.37 20.63
CA LEU A 64 6.01 -5.23 19.21
C LEU A 64 5.35 -3.94 18.70
N GLU A 65 4.12 -3.67 19.12
CA GLU A 65 3.44 -2.40 18.87
C GLU A 65 4.23 -1.23 19.45
N ARG A 66 4.72 -1.30 20.69
CA ARG A 66 5.50 -0.23 21.33
C ARG A 66 6.86 0.00 20.66
N GLU A 67 7.60 -1.03 20.29
CA GLU A 67 8.90 -0.90 19.61
C GLU A 67 8.76 -0.46 18.14
N LEU A 68 7.64 -0.82 17.50
CA LEU A 68 7.22 -0.27 16.22
C LEU A 68 6.83 1.22 16.35
N LEU A 69 6.28 1.64 17.50
CA LEU A 69 5.84 3.00 17.77
C LEU A 69 6.95 3.94 18.30
N GLY A 70 7.94 3.45 19.04
CA GLY A 70 8.87 4.28 19.81
C GLY A 70 8.17 5.09 20.92
N ASP A 71 8.91 5.50 21.94
CA ASP A 71 8.35 6.38 22.98
C ASP A 71 7.97 7.75 22.36
N GLU A 72 6.76 8.23 22.68
CA GLU A 72 6.11 9.42 22.09
C GLU A 72 6.93 10.72 22.17
N GLU A 73 7.98 10.80 22.99
CA GLU A 73 8.82 12.00 23.17
C GLU A 73 10.04 12.08 22.25
N ASN A 74 10.44 11.00 21.56
CA ASN A 74 11.65 10.97 20.72
C ASN A 74 11.38 11.18 19.23
N PHE A 75 10.47 12.12 18.89
CA PHE A 75 10.21 12.51 17.50
C PHE A 75 11.11 13.64 16.98
N THR A 76 11.96 14.22 17.82
CA THR A 76 12.88 15.31 17.44
C THR A 76 14.09 14.84 16.61
N ASP A 77 14.40 13.54 16.60
CA ASP A 77 15.58 12.96 15.92
C ASP A 77 15.22 11.96 14.81
N ILE A 78 14.11 12.16 14.10
CA ILE A 78 13.69 11.24 13.03
C ILE A 78 13.96 11.85 11.64
N PRO A 79 15.12 11.54 11.02
CA PRO A 79 15.19 11.47 9.57
C PRO A 79 14.35 10.27 9.10
N ASP A 80 13.11 10.56 8.67
CA ASP A 80 12.34 9.74 7.72
C ASP A 80 11.64 8.44 8.21
N GLY A 81 11.07 8.39 9.42
CA GLY A 81 10.10 7.35 9.85
C GLY A 81 10.49 5.89 9.56
N MET A 82 11.78 5.61 9.60
CA MET A 82 12.43 4.54 8.85
C MET A 82 12.51 3.23 9.66
N LYS A 83 11.41 2.46 9.72
CA LYS A 83 11.48 1.06 10.19
C LYS A 83 10.74 0.04 9.34
N LEU A 84 9.77 0.42 8.51
CA LEU A 84 9.06 -0.53 7.66
C LEU A 84 9.59 -0.48 6.22
N PRO A 85 10.46 -1.42 5.80
CA PRO A 85 10.97 -1.46 4.44
C PRO A 85 9.81 -1.69 3.46
N LEU A 86 9.91 -1.10 2.25
CA LEU A 86 8.87 -1.27 1.24
C LEU A 86 8.68 -2.73 0.83
N GLU A 87 9.74 -3.53 0.94
CA GLU A 87 9.74 -4.97 0.68
C GLU A 87 8.69 -5.72 1.50
N ASP A 88 8.48 -5.37 2.77
CA ASP A 88 7.51 -6.02 3.66
C ASP A 88 6.06 -5.67 3.27
N LEU A 89 5.87 -4.54 2.60
CA LEU A 89 4.57 -4.03 2.17
C LEU A 89 4.19 -4.47 0.75
N LEU A 90 5.19 -4.74 -0.09
CA LEU A 90 5.03 -4.90 -1.54
C LEU A 90 5.61 -6.24 -2.02
N PRO A 91 4.99 -7.39 -1.70
CA PRO A 91 5.35 -8.67 -2.31
C PRO A 91 4.96 -8.73 -3.80
N ASP A 92 5.43 -9.72 -4.56
CA ASP A 92 5.11 -9.86 -5.99
C ASP A 92 3.59 -9.94 -6.26
N SER A 93 2.85 -10.59 -5.35
CA SER A 93 1.39 -10.69 -5.40
C SER A 93 0.67 -9.34 -5.23
N ALA A 94 1.38 -8.26 -4.90
CA ALA A 94 0.84 -6.91 -4.80
C ALA A 94 0.82 -6.15 -6.13
N ILE A 95 1.45 -6.68 -7.19
CA ILE A 95 1.61 -5.97 -8.45
C ILE A 95 0.52 -6.36 -9.45
N ILE A 96 -0.21 -5.36 -9.95
CA ILE A 96 -1.19 -5.50 -11.04
C ILE A 96 -0.64 -4.79 -12.28
N ILE A 97 -0.07 -5.57 -13.19
CA ILE A 97 0.55 -5.07 -14.43
C ILE A 97 -0.45 -4.73 -15.55
N ASP A 98 -1.76 -4.78 -15.35
CA ASP A 98 -2.76 -4.37 -16.35
C ASP A 98 -4.12 -4.10 -15.70
N LEU A 99 -4.28 -2.89 -15.15
CA LEU A 99 -5.56 -2.45 -14.59
C LEU A 99 -6.64 -2.42 -15.67
N LYS A 100 -7.80 -3.02 -15.35
CA LYS A 100 -8.99 -3.03 -16.20
C LYS A 100 -9.91 -1.84 -15.91
N ALA A 101 -9.81 -1.27 -14.71
CA ALA A 101 -10.53 -0.07 -14.32
C ALA A 101 -10.33 1.12 -15.27
N ARG A 102 -11.37 1.93 -15.41
CA ARG A 102 -11.40 3.16 -16.23
C ARG A 102 -11.97 4.37 -15.49
N THR A 103 -12.39 4.19 -14.24
CA THR A 103 -12.93 5.25 -13.37
C THR A 103 -12.19 5.22 -12.04
N SER A 104 -12.26 6.31 -11.28
CA SER A 104 -11.55 6.41 -9.99
C SER A 104 -12.00 5.34 -9.00
N VAL A 105 -13.30 5.17 -8.83
CA VAL A 105 -13.90 4.15 -7.96
C VAL A 105 -13.50 2.74 -8.39
N ALA A 106 -13.54 2.44 -9.70
CA ALA A 106 -13.18 1.11 -10.19
C ALA A 106 -11.69 0.78 -9.94
N VAL A 107 -10.79 1.78 -9.98
CA VAL A 107 -9.37 1.58 -9.63
C VAL A 107 -9.24 1.19 -8.17
N ILE A 108 -9.91 1.93 -7.29
CA ILE A 108 -9.90 1.68 -5.84
C ILE A 108 -10.43 0.26 -5.56
N GLU A 109 -11.54 -0.13 -6.20
CA GLU A 109 -12.12 -1.47 -6.09
C GLU A 109 -11.18 -2.58 -6.58
N GLU A 110 -10.57 -2.42 -7.75
CA GLU A 110 -9.67 -3.42 -8.34
C GLU A 110 -8.41 -3.64 -7.47
N LEU A 111 -7.83 -2.55 -6.95
CA LEU A 111 -6.68 -2.61 -6.05
C LEU A 111 -7.06 -3.20 -4.69
N ALA A 112 -8.20 -2.81 -4.11
CA ALA A 112 -8.68 -3.36 -2.84
C ALA A 112 -9.07 -4.84 -2.97
N ALA A 113 -9.61 -5.25 -4.12
CA ALA A 113 -9.88 -6.66 -4.41
C ALA A 113 -8.60 -7.50 -4.42
N ARG A 114 -7.48 -6.96 -4.92
CA ARG A 114 -6.18 -7.63 -4.82
C ARG A 114 -5.74 -7.82 -3.38
N ALA A 115 -5.80 -6.77 -2.56
CA ALA A 115 -5.44 -6.86 -1.14
C ALA A 115 -6.32 -7.87 -0.37
N TYR A 116 -7.63 -7.88 -0.68
CA TYR A 116 -8.58 -8.83 -0.11
C TYR A 116 -8.29 -10.28 -0.52
N ALA A 117 -8.04 -10.52 -1.82
CA ALA A 117 -7.71 -11.86 -2.32
C ALA A 117 -6.42 -12.44 -1.72
N ASN A 118 -5.46 -11.58 -1.37
CA ASN A 118 -4.23 -11.97 -0.69
C ASN A 118 -4.39 -12.14 0.84
N GLY A 119 -5.58 -11.90 1.40
CA GLY A 119 -5.86 -12.00 2.84
C GLY A 119 -5.32 -10.84 3.67
N TRP A 120 -4.93 -9.72 3.06
CA TRP A 120 -4.36 -8.56 3.76
C TRP A 120 -5.43 -7.61 4.29
N LEU A 121 -6.63 -7.70 3.73
CA LEU A 121 -7.78 -6.90 4.05
C LEU A 121 -8.92 -7.83 4.47
N THR A 122 -9.55 -7.57 5.61
CA THR A 122 -10.66 -8.40 6.13
C THR A 122 -12.03 -7.85 5.74
N ASP A 123 -12.15 -6.54 5.50
CA ASP A 123 -13.39 -5.88 5.11
C ASP A 123 -13.17 -4.96 3.90
N LYS A 124 -13.37 -5.54 2.70
CA LYS A 124 -13.22 -4.82 1.43
C LYS A 124 -14.26 -3.69 1.26
N PRO A 125 -15.58 -3.90 1.46
CA PRO A 125 -16.55 -2.83 1.29
C PRO A 125 -16.27 -1.60 2.16
N TRP A 126 -15.93 -1.81 3.43
CA TRP A 126 -15.55 -0.70 4.32
C TRP A 126 -14.33 0.05 3.79
N PHE A 127 -13.27 -0.67 3.42
CA PHE A 127 -12.01 -0.07 2.99
C PHE A 127 -12.19 0.73 1.69
N VAL A 128 -12.89 0.17 0.70
CA VAL A 128 -13.22 0.88 -0.55
C VAL A 128 -13.98 2.17 -0.24
N GLY A 129 -15.01 2.10 0.61
CA GLY A 129 -15.78 3.28 1.01
C GLY A 129 -14.90 4.37 1.63
N GLN A 130 -13.95 4.00 2.50
CA GLN A 130 -13.04 4.95 3.15
C GLN A 130 -12.02 5.57 2.20
N VAL A 131 -11.50 4.80 1.23
CA VAL A 131 -10.59 5.34 0.21
C VAL A 131 -11.34 6.26 -0.76
N VAL A 132 -12.57 5.90 -1.16
CA VAL A 132 -13.43 6.76 -2.00
C VAL A 132 -13.78 8.06 -1.30
N GLU A 133 -14.16 7.99 -0.01
CA GLU A 133 -14.41 9.18 0.81
C GLU A 133 -13.18 10.09 0.85
N ARG A 134 -11.98 9.53 1.07
CA ARG A 134 -10.72 10.28 1.04
C ARG A 134 -10.47 10.93 -0.33
N GLU A 135 -10.65 10.18 -1.41
CA GLU A 135 -10.38 10.67 -2.77
C GLU A 135 -11.36 11.77 -3.19
N SER A 136 -12.60 11.72 -2.71
CA SER A 136 -13.65 12.72 -3.00
C SER A 136 -13.35 14.11 -2.44
N LEU A 137 -12.55 14.20 -1.38
CA LEU A 137 -12.16 15.48 -0.79
C LEU A 137 -11.17 16.24 -1.68
N ALA A 138 -10.19 15.52 -2.21
CA ALA A 138 -9.17 16.02 -3.12
C ALA A 138 -8.42 14.84 -3.72
N SER A 139 -8.13 14.96 -5.03
CA SER A 139 -7.34 14.00 -5.78
C SER A 139 -6.01 13.69 -5.09
N THR A 140 -5.64 12.41 -5.05
CA THR A 140 -4.32 11.94 -4.61
C THR A 140 -3.35 11.75 -5.77
N ALA A 141 -3.76 12.09 -6.99
CA ALA A 141 -2.87 12.09 -8.15
C ALA A 141 -1.88 13.27 -8.10
N MET A 142 -0.66 12.99 -8.50
CA MET A 142 0.42 13.97 -8.67
C MET A 142 0.75 14.15 -10.15
N GLU A 143 1.43 15.26 -10.46
CA GLU A 143 2.05 15.47 -11.77
C GLU A 143 2.92 14.27 -12.15
N GLY A 144 2.92 13.92 -13.44
CA GLY A 144 3.68 12.77 -13.94
C GLY A 144 2.87 11.46 -13.98
N GLY A 145 1.61 11.48 -13.53
CA GLY A 145 0.67 10.38 -13.74
C GLY A 145 0.82 9.25 -12.72
N VAL A 146 1.03 9.60 -11.45
CA VAL A 146 1.08 8.70 -10.30
C VAL A 146 -0.02 9.10 -9.30
N ALA A 147 -0.62 8.15 -8.58
CA ALA A 147 -1.51 8.45 -7.46
C ALA A 147 -1.24 7.56 -6.24
N PHE A 148 -1.34 8.14 -5.05
CA PHE A 148 -1.13 7.46 -3.76
C PHE A 148 -2.43 7.37 -2.95
N LEU A 149 -3.16 6.29 -3.17
CA LEU A 149 -4.44 6.00 -2.53
C LEU A 149 -4.23 5.48 -1.12
N HIS A 150 -4.98 6.03 -0.17
CA HIS A 150 -4.92 5.68 1.24
C HIS A 150 -6.23 6.03 1.93
N THR A 151 -6.47 5.47 3.12
CA THR A 151 -7.56 5.88 3.99
C THR A 151 -7.13 7.03 4.91
N ARG A 152 -8.09 7.83 5.38
CA ARG A 152 -7.89 8.73 6.54
C ARG A 152 -8.51 8.20 7.83
N ALA A 153 -9.36 7.19 7.72
CA ALA A 153 -9.95 6.58 8.90
C ALA A 153 -8.96 5.67 9.60
N LYS A 154 -9.03 5.74 10.93
CA LYS A 154 -8.38 4.80 11.83
C LYS A 154 -8.85 3.38 11.49
N ASP A 155 -7.89 2.47 11.36
CA ASP A 155 -8.21 1.06 11.20
C ASP A 155 -9.00 0.56 12.42
N LYS A 156 -10.07 -0.19 12.16
CA LYS A 156 -10.92 -0.81 13.19
C LYS A 156 -10.77 -2.34 13.15
N GLY A 157 -9.53 -2.82 12.97
CA GLY A 157 -9.23 -4.24 12.77
C GLY A 157 -9.68 -4.77 11.40
N LYS A 158 -9.84 -3.88 10.41
CA LYS A 158 -10.30 -4.22 9.05
C LYS A 158 -9.14 -4.51 8.11
N ILE A 159 -7.93 -4.12 8.50
CA ILE A 159 -6.68 -4.44 7.81
C ILE A 159 -6.03 -5.61 8.57
N ALA A 160 -5.86 -6.77 7.93
CA ALA A 160 -5.25 -7.93 8.58
C ALA A 160 -3.76 -7.70 8.84
N ARG A 161 -3.05 -7.19 7.82
CA ARG A 161 -1.64 -6.80 7.86
C ARG A 161 -1.41 -5.53 7.03
N PRO A 162 -0.39 -4.71 7.35
CA PRO A 162 0.01 -3.61 6.49
C PRO A 162 0.33 -4.09 5.07
N PHE A 163 -0.08 -3.33 4.06
CA PHE A 163 0.16 -3.64 2.66
C PHE A 163 0.27 -2.41 1.77
N LEU A 164 0.94 -2.58 0.64
CA LEU A 164 0.92 -1.69 -0.52
C LEU A 164 0.55 -2.52 -1.75
N VAL A 165 -0.44 -2.09 -2.54
CA VAL A 165 -0.77 -2.65 -3.85
C VAL A 165 -0.38 -1.66 -4.93
N CYS A 166 0.39 -2.09 -5.92
CA CYS A 166 0.75 -1.26 -7.08
C CYS A 166 -0.02 -1.73 -8.31
N GLY A 167 -0.77 -0.83 -8.95
CA GLY A 167 -1.45 -1.09 -10.21
C GLY A 167 -0.97 -0.17 -11.33
N ARG A 168 -0.79 -0.74 -12.52
CA ARG A 168 -0.42 0.01 -13.72
C ARG A 168 -1.51 -0.06 -14.78
N SER A 169 -2.08 1.09 -15.15
CA SER A 169 -2.95 1.27 -16.30
C SER A 169 -2.15 1.55 -17.57
N TRP A 170 -2.51 0.94 -18.69
CA TRP A 170 -1.87 1.21 -19.99
C TRP A 170 -2.32 2.53 -20.61
N GLU A 171 -3.63 2.74 -20.62
CA GLU A 171 -4.29 3.91 -21.24
C GLU A 171 -4.21 5.14 -20.33
N GLY A 172 -3.95 4.89 -19.04
CA GLY A 172 -4.10 5.91 -18.02
C GLY A 172 -5.58 6.18 -17.74
N ILE A 173 -5.85 6.83 -16.63
CA ILE A 173 -7.20 7.10 -16.14
C ILE A 173 -7.26 8.57 -15.76
N PRO A 174 -8.30 9.31 -16.20
CA PRO A 174 -8.52 10.68 -15.74
C PRO A 174 -8.85 10.64 -14.25
N PHE A 175 -7.86 10.98 -13.43
CA PHE A 175 -7.91 10.82 -11.96
C PHE A 175 -7.73 12.15 -11.23
N GLY A 176 -7.77 13.27 -11.94
CA GLY A 176 -7.66 14.61 -11.33
C GLY A 176 -6.23 14.99 -10.95
N ALA A 177 -5.22 14.62 -11.76
CA ALA A 177 -3.87 15.14 -11.57
C ALA A 177 -3.86 16.68 -11.79
N PRO A 178 -3.04 17.46 -11.05
CA PRO A 178 -3.01 18.92 -11.17
C PRO A 178 -2.63 19.44 -12.56
N ASP A 179 -1.88 18.65 -13.33
CA ASP A 179 -1.51 18.96 -14.73
C ASP A 179 -2.60 18.61 -15.75
N GLY A 180 -3.76 18.11 -15.29
CA GLY A 180 -4.89 17.68 -16.12
C GLY A 180 -4.62 16.39 -16.91
N ARG A 181 -3.48 15.73 -16.72
CA ARG A 181 -3.11 14.52 -17.47
C ARG A 181 -3.65 13.26 -16.81
N ASN A 182 -3.61 12.16 -17.56
CA ASN A 182 -4.02 10.85 -17.06
C ASN A 182 -3.01 10.27 -16.06
N THR A 183 -3.53 9.53 -15.08
CA THR A 183 -2.75 8.77 -14.12
C THR A 183 -2.57 7.33 -14.60
N PHE A 184 -1.34 6.82 -14.56
CA PHE A 184 -0.96 5.50 -15.06
C PHE A 184 -0.57 4.53 -13.94
N LEU A 185 0.04 5.03 -12.87
CA LEU A 185 0.50 4.24 -11.73
C LEU A 185 -0.33 4.58 -10.49
N PHE A 186 -0.81 3.56 -9.81
CA PHE A 186 -1.64 3.68 -8.62
C PHE A 186 -1.04 2.85 -7.50
N PHE A 187 -0.90 3.47 -6.34
CA PHE A 187 -0.33 2.87 -5.14
C PHE A 187 -1.37 2.93 -4.04
N LEU A 188 -1.99 1.79 -3.71
CA LEU A 188 -2.99 1.70 -2.65
C LEU A 188 -2.38 1.15 -1.37
N MET A 189 -2.41 1.95 -0.31
CA MET A 189 -1.89 1.60 1.01
C MET A 189 -3.01 1.28 1.98
N GLY A 190 -2.87 0.17 2.68
CA GLY A 190 -3.64 -0.15 3.88
C GLY A 190 -2.69 -0.29 5.05
N LEU A 191 -2.66 0.70 5.94
CA LEU A 191 -1.83 0.69 7.15
C LEU A 191 -2.73 0.76 8.38
N LYS A 192 -2.36 0.04 9.44
CA LYS A 192 -3.11 0.05 10.72
C LYS A 192 -2.94 1.35 11.51
N TYR A 193 -1.78 1.99 11.36
CA TYR A 193 -1.39 3.15 12.17
C TYR A 193 -1.27 4.39 11.29
N ASP A 194 -2.03 5.45 11.65
CA ASP A 194 -2.04 6.72 10.93
C ASP A 194 -0.63 7.33 10.80
N LYS A 195 0.19 7.20 11.84
CA LYS A 195 1.57 7.72 11.91
C LYS A 195 2.49 7.17 10.81
N LEU A 196 2.22 5.98 10.27
CA LEU A 196 3.04 5.37 9.22
C LEU A 196 2.73 5.90 7.81
N HIS A 197 1.57 6.53 7.61
CA HIS A 197 1.13 6.97 6.29
C HIS A 197 2.05 8.04 5.71
N LEU A 198 2.30 9.14 6.44
CA LEU A 198 3.07 10.27 5.93
C LEU A 198 4.53 9.92 5.59
N PRO A 199 5.27 9.15 6.43
CA PRO A 199 6.62 8.73 6.06
C PRO A 199 6.68 7.84 4.81
N ILE A 200 5.77 6.86 4.68
CA ILE A 200 5.72 5.98 3.51
C ILE A 200 5.32 6.78 2.26
N LEU A 201 4.32 7.65 2.36
CA LEU A 201 3.92 8.58 1.30
C LEU A 201 5.09 9.47 0.85
N GLY A 202 5.83 10.05 1.80
CA GLY A 202 6.99 10.88 1.51
C GLY A 202 8.07 10.15 0.73
N ARG A 203 8.40 8.92 1.15
CA ARG A 203 9.36 8.06 0.42
C ARG A 203 8.90 7.72 -0.99
N LEU A 204 7.65 7.26 -1.13
CA LEU A 204 7.09 6.92 -2.43
C LEU A 204 7.01 8.15 -3.36
N ALA A 205 6.62 9.31 -2.85
CA ALA A 205 6.58 10.54 -3.61
C ALA A 205 7.99 10.97 -4.07
N ARG A 206 9.02 10.84 -3.23
CA ARG A 206 10.41 11.10 -3.61
C ARG A 206 10.92 10.09 -4.64
N ALA A 207 10.68 8.79 -4.44
CA ALA A 207 11.02 7.73 -5.38
C ALA A 207 10.36 7.96 -6.76
N MET A 208 9.14 8.51 -6.78
CA MET A 208 8.39 8.81 -7.99
C MET A 208 8.62 10.24 -8.52
N ARG A 209 9.59 11.00 -8.00
CA ARG A 209 9.89 12.36 -8.49
C ARG A 209 10.53 12.35 -9.88
N ASN A 210 11.29 11.30 -10.23
CA ASN A 210 12.00 11.22 -11.51
C ASN A 210 11.06 10.74 -12.64
N PRO A 211 10.81 11.56 -13.69
CA PRO A 211 9.96 11.16 -14.82
C PRO A 211 10.48 9.92 -15.55
N GLN A 212 11.80 9.69 -15.55
CA GLN A 212 12.39 8.49 -16.15
C GLN A 212 12.01 7.22 -15.40
N THR A 213 11.98 7.27 -14.06
CA THR A 213 11.53 6.16 -13.22
C THR A 213 10.07 5.83 -13.53
N ILE A 214 9.21 6.86 -13.59
CA ILE A 214 7.79 6.70 -13.94
C ILE A 214 7.63 6.03 -15.31
N ALA A 215 8.31 6.49 -16.38
CA ALA A 215 8.09 5.84 -17.68
C ALA A 215 8.72 4.45 -17.76
N LYS A 216 9.82 4.17 -17.05
CA LYS A 216 10.35 2.81 -16.93
C LYS A 216 9.29 1.90 -16.32
N LEU A 217 8.71 2.28 -15.18
CA LEU A 217 7.62 1.53 -14.53
C LEU A 217 6.41 1.37 -15.46
N ARG A 218 6.04 2.43 -16.18
CA ARG A 218 4.95 2.38 -17.16
C ARG A 218 5.25 1.41 -18.31
N ALA A 219 6.50 1.33 -18.76
CA ALA A 219 6.93 0.48 -19.87
C ALA A 219 7.29 -0.95 -19.43
N MET A 220 7.17 -1.31 -18.15
CA MET A 220 7.41 -2.67 -17.68
C MET A 220 6.16 -3.54 -17.80
N SER A 221 6.38 -4.79 -18.20
CA SER A 221 5.34 -5.83 -18.33
C SER A 221 5.55 -7.03 -17.43
N SER A 222 6.66 -7.09 -16.70
CA SER A 222 6.97 -8.14 -15.71
C SER A 222 6.71 -7.59 -14.30
N PRO A 223 5.88 -8.27 -13.48
CA PRO A 223 5.64 -7.89 -12.09
C PRO A 223 6.93 -7.77 -11.28
N ASP A 224 7.80 -8.78 -11.37
CA ASP A 224 9.05 -8.87 -10.60
C ASP A 224 10.00 -7.73 -10.95
N LYS A 225 10.13 -7.39 -12.25
CA LYS A 225 10.96 -6.26 -12.70
C LYS A 225 10.42 -4.91 -12.21
N LEU A 226 9.09 -4.77 -12.21
CA LEU A 226 8.42 -3.56 -11.72
C LEU A 226 8.63 -3.43 -10.21
N ARG A 227 8.42 -4.50 -9.44
CA ARG A 227 8.70 -4.56 -8.00
C ARG A 227 10.16 -4.23 -7.70
N ALA A 228 11.10 -4.88 -8.39
CA ALA A 228 12.53 -4.67 -8.18
C ALA A 228 12.94 -3.20 -8.42
N LEU A 229 12.38 -2.54 -9.45
CA LEU A 229 12.61 -1.12 -9.66
C LEU A 229 12.01 -0.28 -8.52
N LEU A 230 10.80 -0.57 -8.06
CA LEU A 230 10.20 0.16 -6.92
C LEU A 230 11.03 0.04 -5.64
N LEU A 231 11.52 -1.16 -5.31
CA LEU A 231 12.35 -1.37 -4.12
C LEU A 231 13.68 -0.64 -4.21
N ARG A 232 14.31 -0.64 -5.38
CA ARG A 232 15.55 0.13 -5.62
C ARG A 232 15.33 1.63 -5.44
N GLU A 233 14.25 2.18 -6.00
CA GLU A 233 13.98 3.62 -5.91
C GLU A 233 13.59 4.02 -4.48
N ASP A 234 12.90 3.15 -3.74
CA ASP A 234 12.64 3.33 -2.29
C ASP A 234 13.94 3.31 -1.46
N GLU A 235 14.85 2.38 -1.75
CA GLU A 235 16.15 2.31 -1.08
C GLU A 235 16.96 3.58 -1.31
N LEU A 236 17.05 4.06 -2.56
CA LEU A 236 17.69 5.34 -2.89
C LEU A 236 17.01 6.52 -2.19
N ALA A 237 15.68 6.51 -2.08
CA ALA A 237 14.93 7.54 -1.37
C ALA A 237 15.22 7.55 0.13
N ARG A 238 15.45 6.38 0.74
CA ARG A 238 15.82 6.23 2.16
C ARG A 238 17.25 6.68 2.44
N THR A 239 18.18 6.41 1.53
CA THR A 239 19.60 6.77 1.70
C THR A 239 19.90 8.21 1.26
N GLY A 240 18.91 8.94 0.73
CA GLY A 240 19.11 10.28 0.20
C GLY A 240 19.95 10.32 -1.08
N MET A 241 20.13 9.17 -1.75
CA MET A 241 20.96 9.00 -2.95
C MET A 241 20.13 9.05 -4.25
N LEU A 242 18.93 9.63 -4.21
CA LEU A 242 18.12 9.81 -5.41
C LEU A 242 18.86 10.75 -6.38
N PRO A 243 18.99 10.38 -7.66
CA PRO A 243 19.55 11.27 -8.66
C PRO A 243 18.63 12.47 -8.87
N GLU A 244 19.22 13.65 -9.12
CA GLU A 244 18.47 14.83 -9.55
C GLU A 244 17.62 14.50 -10.79
N PRO A 245 16.33 14.85 -10.81
CA PRO A 245 15.49 14.59 -11.96
C PRO A 245 16.03 15.35 -13.17
N PRO A 246 16.13 14.70 -14.34
CA PRO A 246 16.55 15.38 -15.56
C PRO A 246 15.54 16.48 -15.93
N PRO A 247 15.97 17.53 -16.66
CA PRO A 247 15.07 18.56 -17.14
C PRO A 247 13.97 17.96 -18.02
N ALA A 248 12.74 18.45 -17.85
CA ALA A 248 11.56 17.91 -18.51
C ALA A 248 11.64 17.85 -20.06
N SER A 249 12.49 18.69 -20.66
CA SER A 249 12.73 18.78 -22.11
C SER A 249 13.52 17.62 -22.70
N GLU A 250 14.30 16.88 -21.90
CA GLU A 250 15.19 15.81 -22.39
C GLU A 250 14.51 14.43 -22.44
N PHE A 251 13.27 14.33 -21.96
CA PHE A 251 12.63 13.05 -21.76
C PHE A 251 11.77 12.58 -22.95
N LYS A 252 12.24 11.54 -23.65
CA LYS A 252 11.48 10.82 -24.68
C LYS A 252 11.21 9.37 -24.25
N PRO A 253 10.06 9.05 -23.62
CA PRO A 253 9.78 7.70 -23.15
C PRO A 253 9.72 6.72 -24.33
N ARG A 254 10.52 5.64 -24.27
CA ARG A 254 10.48 4.54 -25.25
C ARG A 254 9.68 3.38 -24.68
N LEU A 255 8.49 3.17 -25.24
CA LEU A 255 7.70 1.94 -25.02
C LEU A 255 8.48 0.73 -25.57
N ASP A 256 8.54 -0.36 -24.79
CA ASP A 256 9.08 -1.65 -25.26
C ASP A 256 8.34 -2.13 -26.53
N LYS A 257 9.02 -2.90 -27.39
CA LYS A 257 8.47 -3.43 -28.66
C LYS A 257 7.12 -4.15 -28.46
N THR A 258 6.97 -4.92 -27.40
CA THR A 258 5.73 -5.64 -27.05
C THR A 258 4.60 -4.65 -26.75
N LEU A 259 4.95 -3.53 -26.13
CA LEU A 259 4.01 -2.49 -25.72
C LEU A 259 3.62 -1.59 -26.87
N ARG A 260 4.58 -1.25 -27.75
CA ARG A 260 4.29 -0.61 -29.03
C ARG A 260 3.33 -1.45 -29.86
N LEU A 261 3.58 -2.75 -30.00
CA LEU A 261 2.70 -3.65 -30.76
C LEU A 261 1.29 -3.75 -30.16
N ARG A 262 1.17 -3.83 -28.83
CA ARG A 262 -0.14 -3.84 -28.15
C ARG A 262 -0.87 -2.49 -28.28
N ALA A 263 -0.16 -1.37 -28.13
CA ALA A 263 -0.73 -0.04 -28.31
C ALA A 263 -1.23 0.17 -29.75
N ILE A 264 -0.43 -0.23 -30.76
CA ILE A 264 -0.82 -0.17 -32.17
C ILE A 264 -2.06 -1.03 -32.45
N ARG A 265 -2.09 -2.28 -31.98
CA ARG A 265 -3.26 -3.17 -32.16
C ARG A 265 -4.52 -2.59 -31.50
N ARG A 266 -4.40 -1.97 -30.32
CA ARG A 266 -5.54 -1.37 -29.61
C ARG A 266 -6.04 -0.09 -30.28
N LEU A 267 -5.15 0.77 -30.76
CA LEU A 267 -5.54 1.96 -31.54
C LEU A 267 -6.29 1.56 -32.82
N GLY A 268 -5.82 0.50 -33.51
CA GLY A 268 -6.53 -0.06 -34.66
C GLY A 268 -7.92 -0.59 -34.31
N ALA A 269 -8.06 -1.31 -33.19
CA ALA A 269 -9.35 -1.83 -32.73
C ALA A 269 -10.32 -0.72 -32.29
N ALA A 270 -9.83 0.33 -31.62
CA ALA A 270 -10.63 1.48 -31.22
C ALA A 270 -11.15 2.27 -32.44
N GLN A 271 -10.29 2.52 -33.43
CA GLN A 271 -10.68 3.16 -34.70
C GLN A 271 -11.72 2.33 -35.47
N GLN A 272 -11.57 0.99 -35.47
CA GLN A 272 -12.57 0.11 -36.10
C GLN A 272 -13.91 0.12 -35.36
N ALA A 273 -13.91 0.13 -34.03
CA ALA A 273 -15.12 0.21 -33.23
C ALA A 273 -15.84 1.56 -33.41
N GLU A 274 -15.10 2.66 -33.48
CA GLU A 274 -15.63 4.00 -33.73
C GLU A 274 -16.23 4.11 -35.14
N ALA A 275 -15.55 3.58 -36.15
CA ALA A 275 -16.06 3.51 -37.53
C ALA A 275 -17.35 2.66 -37.62
N ALA A 276 -17.40 1.53 -36.89
CA ALA A 276 -18.59 0.67 -36.85
C ALA A 276 -19.77 1.35 -36.14
N ALA A 277 -19.51 2.10 -35.06
CA ALA A 277 -20.53 2.87 -34.34
C ALA A 277 -21.08 4.04 -35.18
N ALA A 278 -20.21 4.72 -35.95
CA ALA A 278 -20.62 5.78 -36.87
C ALA A 278 -21.43 5.26 -38.07
N ALA A 279 -21.18 4.02 -38.49
CA ALA A 279 -21.92 3.35 -39.57
C ALA A 279 -23.26 2.72 -39.12
N ALA A 280 -23.57 2.69 -37.82
CA ALA A 280 -24.79 2.09 -37.31
C ALA A 280 -26.03 2.97 -37.66
N PRO A 281 -27.09 2.41 -38.26
CA PRO A 281 -28.24 3.18 -38.70
C PRO A 281 -29.04 3.72 -37.51
N LYS A 282 -29.25 5.05 -37.46
CA LYS A 282 -30.08 5.72 -36.45
C LYS A 282 -31.52 5.21 -36.55
N LYS A 283 -31.99 4.46 -35.55
CA LYS A 283 -33.40 4.04 -35.44
C LYS A 283 -34.29 5.29 -35.40
N LYS A 284 -35.06 5.53 -36.47
CA LYS A 284 -36.08 6.58 -36.52
C LYS A 284 -37.13 6.31 -35.44
N SER A 285 -37.27 7.21 -34.47
CA SER A 285 -38.39 7.20 -33.54
C SER A 285 -39.68 7.47 -34.31
N ARG A 286 -40.56 6.47 -34.36
CA ARG A 286 -41.85 6.58 -35.04
C ARG A 286 -42.82 7.26 -34.08
N ALA A 287 -43.03 8.56 -34.24
CA ALA A 287 -44.07 9.30 -33.54
C ALA A 287 -45.43 8.66 -33.85
N LYS A 288 -46.09 8.10 -32.84
CA LYS A 288 -47.51 7.73 -32.94
C LYS A 288 -48.34 8.99 -32.71
N SER A 289 -48.81 9.59 -33.79
CA SER A 289 -49.98 10.48 -33.76
C SER A 289 -51.17 9.67 -33.27
N VAL A 290 -51.65 9.97 -32.06
CA VAL A 290 -52.97 9.56 -31.60
C VAL A 290 -53.93 10.68 -31.98
N LYS A 291 -54.88 10.34 -32.86
CA LYS A 291 -55.99 11.20 -33.28
C LYS A 291 -57.28 10.44 -33.00
N LYS A 292 -58.32 11.18 -32.55
CA LYS A 292 -59.71 10.79 -32.20
C LYS A 292 -59.88 10.30 -30.76
N VAL A 293 -60.90 10.71 -30.01
CA VAL A 293 -62.24 11.25 -30.35
C VAL A 293 -62.52 12.53 -29.57
#